data_AF-H0JVG0-F1
#
_entry.id   AF-H0JVG0-F1
#
_cell.length_a   1.000
_cell.length_b   1.000
_cell.length_c   1.000
_cell.angle_alpha   90.00
_cell.angle_beta   90.00
_cell.angle_gamma   90.00
#
_symmetry.space_group_name_H-M   'P 1'
#
loop_
_entity.id
_entity.type
_entity.pdbx_description
1 polymer ?
#
loop_
_entity_poly.entity_id
_entity_poly.type
_entity_poly.pdbx_seq_one_letter_code
_entity_poly.pdbx_strand_id
1 'polypeptide(L)'
;MSTAQARIGKFWSLTTSQIYRELAAMERQGLIEAGEKGPRDRKPYLLTEAGRTAFAEWIDREPGDENIRHPLLLTVAFGDHLSPERLASMLAEHRRRHEEQLAAYEQQAAADILPPHAAATLDFGILYERAVLEWFDRVRDRLEPGPVSAADRTT
;
A
#
# COMPACT_ATOMS: atom_id res chain seq x y z
N MET A 1 -6.45 13.94 -6.37
CA MET A 1 -5.34 12.98 -6.18
C MET A 1 -4.30 13.22 -7.26
N SER A 2 -2.99 13.14 -6.98
CA SER A 2 -1.96 13.33 -8.02
C SER A 2 -1.94 12.13 -8.98
N THR A 3 -1.56 12.33 -10.24
CA THR A 3 -1.42 11.25 -11.22
C THR A 3 -0.47 10.15 -10.74
N ALA A 4 0.59 10.52 -10.02
CA ALA A 4 1.53 9.57 -9.42
C ALA A 4 0.85 8.67 -8.40
N GLN A 5 0.03 9.24 -7.50
CA GLN A 5 -0.71 8.45 -6.51
C GLN A 5 -1.69 7.48 -7.19
N ALA A 6 -2.35 7.90 -8.27
CA ALA A 6 -3.29 7.05 -9.00
C ALA A 6 -2.62 5.88 -9.74
N ARG A 7 -1.42 6.07 -10.27
CA ARG A 7 -0.71 5.05 -11.07
C ARG A 7 0.23 4.16 -10.28
N ILE A 8 0.88 4.71 -9.26
CA ILE A 8 1.97 4.06 -8.52
C ILE A 8 1.53 3.74 -7.08
N GLY A 9 0.57 4.48 -6.54
CA GLY A 9 0.12 4.36 -5.15
C GLY A 9 -0.47 3.00 -4.77
N LYS A 10 -0.81 2.15 -5.75
CA LYS A 10 -1.25 0.76 -5.53
C LYS A 10 -0.09 -0.18 -5.16
N PHE A 11 1.13 0.15 -5.55
CA PHE A 11 2.33 -0.68 -5.36
C PHE A 11 3.21 -0.16 -4.24
N TRP A 12 3.29 1.17 -4.09
CA TRP A 12 4.10 1.80 -3.06
C TRP A 12 3.37 2.97 -2.40
N SER A 13 3.59 3.12 -1.09
CA SER A 13 3.19 4.34 -0.39
C SER A 13 4.02 5.52 -0.89
N LEU A 14 3.35 6.51 -1.49
CA LEU A 14 3.98 7.73 -1.98
C LEU A 14 3.55 8.92 -1.14
N THR A 15 4.53 9.73 -0.74
CA THR A 15 4.27 11.04 -0.14
C THR A 15 4.58 12.14 -1.14
N THR A 16 3.86 13.26 -1.07
CA THR A 16 4.13 14.44 -1.90
C THR A 16 5.58 14.92 -1.75
N SER A 17 6.09 14.93 -0.52
CA SER A 17 7.48 15.31 -0.23
C SER A 17 8.49 14.36 -0.87
N GLN A 18 8.21 13.05 -0.92
CA GLN A 18 9.06 12.09 -1.63
C GLN A 18 9.06 12.36 -3.13
N ILE A 19 7.89 12.57 -3.74
CA ILE A 19 7.80 12.89 -5.18
C ILE A 19 8.68 14.10 -5.53
N TYR A 20 8.60 15.19 -4.77
CA TYR A 20 9.43 16.36 -5.03
C TYR A 20 10.93 16.11 -4.84
N ARG A 21 11.32 15.32 -3.83
CA ARG A 21 12.73 14.94 -3.64
C ARG A 21 13.26 14.10 -4.80
N GLU A 22 12.49 13.12 -5.24
CA GLU A 22 12.89 12.25 -6.36
C GLU A 22 12.97 13.03 -7.68
N LEU A 23 12.00 13.91 -7.97
CA LEU A 23 12.05 14.77 -9.15
C LEU A 23 13.31 15.65 -9.15
N ALA A 24 13.65 16.26 -8.02
CA ALA A 24 14.87 17.06 -7.92
C ALA A 24 16.15 16.22 -8.09
N ALA A 25 16.15 14.97 -7.63
CA ALA A 25 17.28 14.05 -7.81
C ALA A 25 17.42 13.61 -9.28
N MET A 26 16.33 13.24 -9.93
CA MET A 26 16.29 12.87 -11.34
C MET A 26 16.73 14.03 -12.24
N GLU A 27 16.35 15.27 -11.92
CA GLU A 27 16.80 16.47 -12.63
C GLU A 27 18.30 16.67 -12.50
N ARG A 28 18.86 16.55 -11.28
CA ARG A 28 20.32 16.62 -11.07
C ARG A 28 21.10 15.52 -11.80
N GLN A 29 20.48 14.37 -12.03
CA GLN A 29 21.06 13.26 -12.78
C GLN A 29 20.86 13.38 -14.30
N GLY A 30 20.16 14.42 -14.78
CA GLY A 30 19.86 14.60 -16.20
C GLY A 30 18.84 13.61 -16.77
N LEU A 31 18.09 12.90 -15.93
CA LEU A 31 17.05 11.95 -16.36
C LEU A 31 15.76 12.67 -16.76
N ILE A 32 15.52 13.84 -16.16
CA ILE A 32 14.42 14.73 -16.52
C ILE A 32 14.95 16.16 -16.62
N GLU A 33 14.25 16.99 -17.38
CA GLU A 33 14.53 18.42 -17.50
C GLU A 33 13.28 19.23 -17.15
N ALA A 34 13.50 20.41 -16.60
CA ALA A 34 12.43 21.35 -16.33
C ALA A 34 11.89 21.93 -17.64
N GLY A 35 10.59 21.78 -17.88
CA GLY A 35 9.90 22.58 -18.89
C GLY A 35 9.66 24.02 -18.40
N GLU A 36 9.09 24.85 -19.27
CA GLU A 36 8.70 26.21 -18.92
C GLU A 36 7.71 26.23 -17.75
N LYS A 37 7.91 27.16 -16.81
CA LYS A 37 7.02 27.32 -15.65
C LYS A 37 5.60 27.63 -16.13
N GLY A 38 4.68 26.72 -15.83
CA GLY A 38 3.27 26.91 -16.15
C GLY A 38 2.57 27.85 -15.16
N PRO A 39 1.27 28.15 -15.39
CA PRO A 39 0.45 28.88 -14.44
C PRO A 39 0.44 28.22 -13.05
N ARG A 40 0.49 29.02 -11.98
CA ARG A 40 0.51 28.60 -10.56
C ARG A 40 1.82 27.93 -10.09
N ASP A 41 2.96 28.35 -10.63
CA ASP A 41 4.31 27.86 -10.26
C ASP A 41 4.48 26.33 -10.38
N ARG A 42 3.67 25.71 -11.23
CA ARG A 42 3.85 24.31 -11.62
C ARG A 42 5.06 24.22 -12.53
N LYS A 43 6.07 23.47 -12.10
CA LYS A 43 7.26 23.13 -12.88
C LYS A 43 7.00 21.79 -13.59
N PRO A 44 6.60 21.78 -14.88
CA PRO A 44 6.51 20.54 -15.63
C PRO A 44 7.90 19.96 -15.81
N TYR A 45 7.99 18.63 -15.86
CA TYR A 45 9.22 17.92 -16.17
C TYR A 45 9.02 17.13 -17.46
N LEU A 46 10.05 17.12 -18.30
CA LEU A 46 10.12 16.32 -19.51
C LEU A 46 11.17 15.23 -19.31
N LEU A 47 10.90 14.04 -19.86
CA LEU A 47 11.83 12.93 -19.82
C LEU A 47 12.91 13.14 -20.89
N THR A 48 14.18 13.08 -20.50
CA THR A 48 15.30 13.15 -21.45
C THR A 48 15.53 11.79 -22.11
N GLU A 49 16.35 11.73 -23.15
CA GLU A 49 16.78 10.44 -23.73
C GLU A 49 17.53 9.58 -22.71
N ALA A 50 18.36 10.18 -21.85
CA ALA A 50 18.99 9.46 -20.74
C ALA A 50 17.94 8.89 -19.75
N GLY A 51 16.88 9.65 -19.46
CA GLY A 51 15.75 9.18 -18.66
C GLY A 51 14.98 8.02 -19.30
N ARG A 52 14.79 8.04 -20.62
CA ARG A 52 14.16 6.93 -21.36
C ARG A 52 14.99 5.66 -21.28
N THR A 53 16.30 5.78 -21.53
CA THR A 53 17.23 4.65 -21.43
C THR A 53 17.26 4.10 -20.00
N ALA A 54 17.38 4.97 -18.99
CA ALA A 54 17.38 4.55 -17.59
C ALA A 54 16.07 3.85 -17.19
N PHE A 55 14.92 4.31 -17.68
CA PHE A 55 13.64 3.64 -17.46
C PHE A 55 13.57 2.26 -18.13
N ALA A 56 14.02 2.16 -19.40
CA ALA A 56 14.05 0.90 -20.13
C ALA A 56 14.97 -0.13 -19.45
N GLU A 57 16.15 0.30 -19.01
CA GLU A 57 17.06 -0.55 -18.24
C GLU A 57 16.48 -0.94 -16.88
N TRP A 58 15.72 -0.06 -16.22
CA TRP A 58 15.14 -0.35 -14.92
C TRP A 58 14.01 -1.37 -15.00
N ILE A 59 13.10 -1.24 -15.98
CA ILE A 59 11.95 -2.13 -16.11
C ILE A 59 12.35 -3.54 -16.61
N ASP A 60 13.52 -3.67 -17.23
CA ASP A 60 14.07 -4.95 -17.72
C ASP A 60 14.91 -5.69 -16.65
N ARG A 61 15.17 -5.07 -15.50
CA ARG A 61 15.86 -5.75 -14.39
C ARG A 61 14.89 -6.66 -13.65
N GLU A 62 15.43 -7.77 -13.13
CA GLU A 62 14.72 -8.61 -12.18
C GLU A 62 14.23 -7.76 -11.01
N PRO A 63 12.92 -7.78 -10.67
CA PRO A 63 12.41 -7.11 -9.49
C PRO A 63 13.14 -7.63 -8.24
N GLY A 64 13.53 -6.72 -7.35
CA GLY A 64 14.07 -7.13 -6.05
C GLY A 64 13.00 -7.79 -5.17
N ASP A 65 13.44 -8.45 -4.11
CA ASP A 65 12.56 -9.09 -3.13
C ASP A 65 11.52 -8.10 -2.57
N GLU A 66 10.32 -8.61 -2.31
CA GLU A 66 9.27 -7.85 -1.66
C GLU A 66 9.66 -7.50 -0.21
N ASN A 67 9.66 -6.21 0.12
CA ASN A 67 9.84 -5.74 1.50
C ASN A 67 8.48 -5.41 2.11
N ILE A 68 7.77 -6.44 2.57
CA ILE A 68 6.46 -6.26 3.18
C ILE A 68 6.60 -5.90 4.66
N ARG A 69 5.99 -4.79 5.05
CA ARG A 69 5.88 -4.37 6.45
C ARG A 69 4.43 -4.41 6.87
N HIS A 70 4.13 -5.17 7.92
CA HIS A 70 2.80 -5.26 8.50
C HIS A 70 2.76 -4.66 9.92
N PRO A 71 2.57 -3.33 10.06
CA PRO A 71 2.48 -2.69 11.37
C PRO A 71 1.41 -3.31 12.28
N LEU A 72 0.28 -3.72 11.70
CA LEU A 72 -0.79 -4.37 12.47
C LEU A 72 -0.35 -5.72 13.06
N LEU A 73 0.35 -6.56 12.28
CA LEU A 73 0.82 -7.86 12.78
C LEU A 73 1.84 -7.68 13.91
N LEU A 74 2.70 -6.66 13.80
CA LEU A 74 3.61 -6.28 14.88
C LEU A 74 2.83 -5.88 16.14
N THR A 75 1.78 -5.07 16.02
CA THR A 75 0.91 -4.70 17.13
C THR A 75 0.22 -5.92 17.76
N VAL A 76 -0.30 -6.84 16.94
CA VAL A 76 -0.93 -8.08 17.42
C VAL A 76 0.09 -8.97 18.15
N ALA A 77 1.32 -9.07 17.66
CA ALA A 77 2.38 -9.85 18.30
C ALA A 77 2.75 -9.34 19.70
N PHE A 78 2.56 -8.06 19.96
CA PHE A 78 2.75 -7.43 21.28
C PHE A 78 1.41 -7.13 21.98
N GLY A 79 0.35 -7.85 21.60
CA GLY A 79 -1.01 -7.62 22.08
C GLY A 79 -1.17 -7.69 23.60
N ASP A 80 -0.35 -8.50 24.29
CA ASP A 80 -0.37 -8.64 25.75
C ASP A 80 -0.03 -7.34 26.51
N HIS A 81 0.56 -6.35 25.82
CA HIS A 81 0.84 -5.03 26.37
C HIS A 81 -0.30 -4.01 26.15
N LEU A 82 -1.41 -4.43 25.55
CA LEU A 82 -2.58 -3.60 25.26
C LEU A 82 -3.80 -4.10 26.03
N SER A 83 -4.76 -3.20 26.27
CA SER A 83 -6.09 -3.65 26.73
C SER A 83 -6.79 -4.41 25.59
N PRO A 84 -7.60 -5.44 25.90
CA PRO A 84 -8.37 -6.18 24.89
C PRO A 84 -9.22 -5.26 24.00
N GLU A 85 -9.84 -4.23 24.58
CA GLU A 85 -10.70 -3.26 23.88
C GLU A 85 -9.88 -2.41 22.91
N ARG A 86 -8.66 -2.04 23.29
CA ARG A 86 -7.78 -1.25 22.42
C ARG A 86 -7.34 -2.05 21.21
N LEU A 87 -6.95 -3.32 21.41
CA LEU A 87 -6.57 -4.21 20.32
C LEU A 87 -7.77 -4.50 19.40
N ALA A 88 -8.94 -4.79 19.97
CA ALA A 88 -10.16 -5.02 19.21
C ALA A 88 -10.56 -3.81 18.35
N SER A 89 -10.46 -2.58 18.90
CA SER A 89 -10.72 -1.35 18.16
C SER A 89 -9.75 -1.16 16.99
N MET A 90 -8.46 -1.45 17.18
CA MET A 90 -7.47 -1.38 16.09
C MET A 90 -7.77 -2.41 15.00
N LEU A 91 -8.08 -3.66 15.37
CA LEU A 91 -8.44 -4.72 14.41
C LEU A 91 -9.69 -4.34 13.60
N ALA A 92 -10.74 -3.83 14.25
CA ALA A 92 -11.96 -3.41 13.58
C ALA A 92 -11.72 -2.28 12.57
N GLU A 93 -10.94 -1.26 12.96
CA GLU A 93 -10.62 -0.13 12.07
C GLU A 93 -9.74 -0.55 10.88
N HIS A 94 -8.79 -1.46 11.10
CA HIS A 94 -8.02 -2.01 9.99
C HIS A 94 -8.90 -2.86 9.05
N ARG A 95 -9.76 -3.73 9.60
CA ARG A 95 -10.69 -4.54 8.81
C ARG A 95 -11.57 -3.66 7.91
N ARG A 96 -12.18 -2.60 8.47
CA ARG A 96 -13.01 -1.64 7.72
C ARG A 96 -12.25 -1.05 6.52
N ARG A 97 -10.98 -0.68 6.69
CA ARG A 97 -10.15 -0.15 5.59
C ARG A 97 -9.89 -1.18 4.49
N HIS A 98 -9.68 -2.45 4.85
CA HIS A 98 -9.52 -3.54 3.89
C HIS A 98 -10.84 -3.86 3.16
N GLU A 99 -11.99 -3.81 3.85
CA GLU A 99 -13.31 -3.94 3.23
C GLU A 99 -13.59 -2.83 2.21
N GLU A 100 -13.26 -1.57 2.56
CA GLU A 100 -13.39 -0.42 1.65
C GLU A 100 -12.47 -0.56 0.42
N GLN A 101 -11.25 -1.05 0.62
CA GLN A 101 -10.29 -1.25 -0.48
C GLN A 101 -10.72 -2.37 -1.42
N LEU A 102 -11.22 -3.49 -0.87
CA LEU A 102 -11.79 -4.59 -1.65
C LEU A 102 -12.97 -4.10 -2.48
N ALA A 103 -13.92 -3.38 -1.86
CA ALA A 103 -15.08 -2.85 -2.57
C ALA A 103 -14.67 -1.91 -3.72
N ALA A 104 -13.65 -1.07 -3.51
CA ALA A 104 -13.13 -0.20 -4.57
C ALA A 104 -12.49 -1.00 -5.72
N TYR A 105 -11.78 -2.09 -5.43
CA TYR A 105 -11.20 -2.95 -6.47
C TYR A 105 -12.27 -3.73 -7.24
N GLU A 106 -13.28 -4.26 -6.57
CA GLU A 106 -14.40 -4.97 -7.21
C GLU A 106 -15.23 -4.02 -8.09
N GLN A 107 -15.45 -2.78 -7.64
CA GLN A 107 -16.08 -1.75 -8.46
C GLN A 107 -15.25 -1.44 -9.71
N GLN A 108 -13.93 -1.31 -9.58
CA GLN A 108 -13.06 -1.05 -10.73
C GLN A 108 -13.08 -2.23 -11.72
N ALA A 109 -13.03 -3.47 -11.22
CA ALA A 109 -13.09 -4.67 -12.04
C ALA A 109 -14.41 -4.80 -12.82
N ALA A 110 -15.52 -4.32 -12.23
CA ALA A 110 -16.83 -4.34 -12.87
C ALA A 110 -17.05 -3.19 -13.88
N ALA A 111 -16.42 -2.03 -13.65
CA ALA A 111 -16.66 -0.81 -14.43
C ALA A 111 -15.78 -0.71 -15.69
N ASP A 112 -14.56 -1.24 -15.67
CA ASP A 112 -13.55 -0.96 -16.68
C ASP A 112 -13.14 -2.21 -17.48
N ILE A 113 -13.02 -2.06 -18.80
CA ILE A 113 -12.24 -3.01 -19.61
C ILE A 113 -10.77 -2.63 -19.47
N LEU A 114 -10.06 -3.34 -18.58
CA LEU A 114 -8.67 -3.08 -18.28
C LEU A 114 -7.72 -3.79 -19.26
N PRO A 115 -6.60 -3.17 -19.65
CA PRO A 115 -5.52 -3.88 -20.34
C PRO A 115 -5.04 -5.09 -19.52
N PRO A 116 -4.52 -6.16 -20.16
CA PRO A 116 -4.19 -7.42 -19.48
C PRO A 116 -3.30 -7.26 -18.24
N HIS A 117 -2.26 -6.44 -18.32
CA HIS A 117 -1.35 -6.21 -17.19
C HIS A 117 -2.04 -5.47 -16.03
N ALA A 118 -2.90 -4.49 -16.33
CA ALA A 118 -3.65 -3.78 -15.31
C ALA A 118 -4.68 -4.71 -14.64
N ALA A 119 -5.36 -5.54 -15.42
CA ALA A 119 -6.29 -6.55 -14.91
C ALA A 119 -5.58 -7.56 -13.98
N ALA A 120 -4.40 -8.06 -14.37
CA ALA A 120 -3.62 -8.99 -13.55
C ALA A 120 -3.21 -8.39 -12.19
N THR A 121 -2.76 -7.12 -12.17
CA THR A 121 -2.42 -6.45 -10.91
C THR A 121 -3.64 -6.18 -10.02
N LEU A 122 -4.82 -5.92 -10.64
CA LEU A 122 -6.07 -5.74 -9.90
C LEU A 122 -6.56 -7.05 -9.29
N ASP A 123 -6.47 -8.15 -10.03
CA ASP A 123 -6.82 -9.50 -9.56
C ASP A 123 -6.02 -9.88 -8.31
N PHE A 124 -4.69 -9.68 -8.34
CA PHE A 124 -3.85 -9.88 -7.16
C PHE A 124 -4.32 -9.02 -5.96
N GLY A 125 -4.65 -7.74 -6.19
CA GLY A 125 -5.18 -6.87 -5.16
C GLY A 125 -6.47 -7.40 -4.52
N ILE A 126 -7.41 -7.90 -5.33
CA ILE A 126 -8.66 -8.50 -4.85
C ILE A 126 -8.36 -9.77 -4.02
N LEU A 127 -7.50 -10.66 -4.52
CA LEU A 127 -7.12 -11.88 -3.83
C LEU A 127 -6.44 -11.59 -2.48
N TYR A 128 -5.54 -10.60 -2.45
CA TYR A 128 -4.87 -10.14 -1.25
C TYR A 128 -5.86 -9.62 -0.21
N GLU A 129 -6.75 -8.70 -0.59
CA GLU A 129 -7.72 -8.12 0.34
C GLU A 129 -8.67 -9.18 0.91
N ARG A 130 -9.11 -10.14 0.08
CA ARG A 130 -9.94 -11.28 0.55
C ARG A 130 -9.19 -12.15 1.55
N ALA A 131 -7.93 -12.48 1.29
CA ALA A 131 -7.11 -13.28 2.20
C ALA A 131 -6.87 -12.55 3.53
N VAL A 132 -6.66 -11.23 3.50
CA VAL A 132 -6.52 -10.40 4.71
C VAL A 132 -7.82 -10.36 5.52
N LEU A 133 -8.97 -10.20 4.87
CA LEU A 133 -10.27 -10.21 5.54
C LEU A 133 -10.58 -11.57 6.17
N GLU A 134 -10.25 -12.67 5.49
CA GLU A 134 -10.33 -14.01 6.06
C GLU A 134 -9.42 -14.15 7.30
N TRP A 135 -8.23 -13.58 7.26
CA TRP A 135 -7.34 -13.54 8.42
C TRP A 135 -7.95 -12.78 9.61
N PHE A 136 -8.63 -11.65 9.36
CA PHE A 136 -9.35 -10.93 10.42
C PHE A 136 -10.42 -11.78 11.11
N ASP A 137 -11.19 -12.55 10.34
CA ASP A 137 -12.18 -13.46 10.89
C ASP A 137 -11.52 -14.53 11.78
N ARG A 138 -10.42 -15.14 11.31
CA ARG A 138 -9.68 -16.15 12.07
C ARG A 138 -9.03 -15.60 13.34
N VAL A 139 -8.54 -14.36 13.32
CA VAL A 139 -7.88 -13.74 14.48
C VAL A 139 -8.90 -13.35 15.55
N ARG A 140 -10.06 -12.82 15.17
CA ARG A 140 -11.16 -12.59 16.11
C ARG A 140 -11.45 -13.86 16.91
N ASP A 141 -11.66 -14.97 16.20
CA ASP A 141 -12.05 -16.25 16.82
C ASP A 141 -10.95 -16.82 17.76
N ARG A 142 -9.68 -16.43 17.57
CA ARG A 142 -8.54 -16.86 18.41
C ARG A 142 -8.26 -15.94 19.59
N LEU A 143 -8.60 -14.65 19.47
CA LEU A 143 -8.35 -13.64 20.50
C LEU A 143 -9.57 -13.39 21.40
N GLU A 144 -10.75 -13.95 21.07
CA GLU A 144 -11.83 -14.02 22.04
C GLU A 144 -11.36 -14.81 23.27
N PRO A 145 -11.54 -14.28 24.49
CA PRO A 145 -11.07 -14.97 25.69
C PRO A 145 -11.76 -16.33 25.81
N GLY A 146 -10.99 -17.41 25.66
CA GLY A 146 -11.38 -18.72 26.18
C GLY A 146 -11.67 -18.62 27.68
N PRO A 147 -12.48 -19.53 28.26
CA PRO A 147 -12.91 -19.41 29.65
C PRO A 147 -11.68 -19.25 30.56
N VAL A 148 -11.63 -18.11 31.25
CA VAL A 148 -10.59 -17.80 32.23
C VAL A 148 -10.63 -18.89 33.30
N SER A 149 -9.68 -19.83 33.24
CA SER A 149 -9.45 -20.72 34.36
C SER A 149 -8.97 -19.87 35.52
N ALA A 150 -9.76 -19.83 36.59
CA ALA A 150 -9.48 -19.06 37.81
C ALA A 150 -8.25 -19.57 38.61
N ALA A 151 -7.42 -20.43 38.02
CA ALA A 151 -6.31 -21.09 38.70
C ALA A 151 -5.03 -20.24 38.82
N ASP A 152 -4.86 -19.15 38.05
CA ASP A 152 -3.61 -18.37 38.03
C ASP A 152 -3.65 -17.04 38.81
N ARG A 153 -4.65 -16.83 39.67
CA ARG A 153 -4.71 -15.64 40.56
C ARG A 153 -4.20 -15.88 41.98
N THR A 154 -3.22 -16.76 42.17
CA THR A 154 -2.50 -16.83 43.45
C THR A 154 -1.07 -17.33 43.24
N THR A 155 -0.11 -16.42 43.19
CA THR A 155 1.17 -16.44 43.95
C THR A 155 1.80 -15.05 43.90
#